data_AF-A0A0P7C738-F1
#
_entry.id   AF-A0A0P7C738-F1
#
_cell.length_a   1.000
_cell.length_b   1.000
_cell.length_c   1.000
_cell.angle_alpha   90.00
_cell.angle_beta   90.00
_cell.angle_gamma   90.00
#
_symmetry.space_group_name_H-M   'P 1'
#
loop_
_entity.id
_entity.type
_entity.pdbx_description
1 polymer ?
#
loop_
_entity_poly.entity_id
_entity_poly.type
_entity_poly.pdbx_seq_one_letter_code
_entity_poly.pdbx_strand_id
1 'polypeptide(L)'
;MRVILSIFFFFFLMSCSCKNTEKVSSEKTVLQLPQDSNLRKTSEALNQQEATVKGELKYEGNRAQELSVLRFENQNELRIEDPLWDSSFLPSTNEEKVVFWSTDHYQKVRENKLRNESMEEMKGFDFAPLIIQMKKLPPWEAGTFVQHYIHVPDGEQKRTQWTEGNLTYFFRPESYQHNFESHLPQFIHSFPDYSLPSNKWGATNFFAAEDLQNLALRKGYRLTGSFSTPPSNRIAYDYDEWLYKSGAPPAYAVSQDKVNEWLNQVDEKLLRRNFKTYVIDRHQNVKHLVLNWEALRNPYGEGIGKLQRTLKMWKEAYPDKTLSIWPHGLMELNRVNIEGNNYKYNLTKDLNFKGNLDQWYGLLNEQSPFTINAFFKENADLNYIGGYLNYPTNYGYVHHFVMQHIMNKKFQPRKPSVLMWWHNQEYVGGFDLGEKWFSGADGQPLMTRIKPMVFPSTMHNAAVWAFAFCDGGELWSEPWGRSDDKTYLGGMTEAFDTKGRKVPTKYGPVQTSQYAIQNYQNIDRWEAGKWAVSMNKDIIEAQTEWTFVSSAREGERFTQNDQRLPSFSLYKKTPLVAAKMNQAQTEALILVYDAWNDPLKQEIIKVKLGDQVFDTKVFGRYTSVVRVQL
;
A
#
# COMPACT_ATOMS: atom_id res chain seq x y z
N MET A 1 -15.02 41.81 47.16
CA MET A 1 -15.96 42.90 46.83
C MET A 1 -16.86 42.38 45.70
N ARG A 2 -18.15 42.12 46.01
CA ARG A 2 -19.36 41.85 45.17
C ARG A 2 -19.14 41.05 43.86
N VAL A 3 -19.49 39.77 43.71
CA VAL A 3 -20.77 39.00 43.84
C VAL A 3 -21.86 39.41 42.81
N ILE A 4 -22.49 38.35 42.23
CA ILE A 4 -23.87 38.18 41.67
C ILE A 4 -23.93 38.13 40.12
N LEU A 5 -24.31 37.05 39.40
CA LEU A 5 -25.36 36.01 39.42
C LEU A 5 -26.61 36.35 38.56
N SER A 6 -27.13 35.31 37.88
CA SER A 6 -28.52 35.09 37.41
C SER A 6 -28.88 35.57 35.98
N ILE A 7 -29.18 34.67 35.02
CA ILE A 7 -30.42 33.87 34.80
C ILE A 7 -31.63 34.77 34.44
N PHE A 8 -32.23 34.60 33.24
CA PHE A 8 -33.64 34.18 33.06
C PHE A 8 -34.05 33.99 31.58
N PHE A 9 -34.80 32.91 31.37
CA PHE A 9 -35.67 32.55 30.23
C PHE A 9 -36.91 33.48 30.17
N PHE A 10 -37.48 33.76 28.99
CA PHE A 10 -38.90 33.46 28.66
C PHE A 10 -39.30 33.79 27.19
N PHE A 11 -40.18 32.94 26.66
CA PHE A 11 -40.95 33.02 25.41
C PHE A 11 -42.03 34.11 25.40
N PHE A 12 -42.47 34.57 24.21
CA PHE A 12 -43.88 34.75 23.71
C PHE A 12 -43.81 35.48 22.34
N LEU A 13 -44.15 34.85 21.20
CA LEU A 13 -45.46 34.72 20.51
C LEU A 13 -45.91 35.93 19.65
N MET A 14 -45.96 35.65 18.34
CA MET A 14 -46.80 36.14 17.22
C MET A 14 -47.51 37.51 17.25
N SER A 15 -47.42 38.22 16.12
CA SER A 15 -48.60 38.63 15.34
C SER A 15 -48.25 39.06 13.90
N CYS A 16 -49.13 38.70 12.98
CA CYS A 16 -49.07 38.86 11.53
C CYS A 16 -49.16 40.31 11.03
N SER A 17 -48.61 40.58 9.83
CA SER A 17 -49.33 41.32 8.79
C SER A 17 -48.79 40.99 7.40
N CYS A 18 -49.69 41.16 6.43
CA CYS A 18 -49.78 40.51 5.12
C CYS A 18 -48.96 41.13 3.98
N LYS A 19 -48.69 40.26 2.99
CA LYS A 19 -48.65 40.46 1.53
C LYS A 19 -47.63 41.46 0.96
N ASN A 20 -46.67 40.91 0.21
CA ASN A 20 -46.67 41.11 -1.24
C ASN A 20 -46.03 39.91 -1.97
N THR A 21 -46.83 39.34 -2.86
CA THR A 21 -46.46 38.35 -3.87
C THR A 21 -45.73 39.05 -5.00
N GLU A 22 -44.44 38.73 -5.20
CA GLU A 22 -43.81 38.83 -6.51
C GLU A 22 -43.33 37.45 -6.93
N LYS A 23 -43.93 36.95 -8.01
CA LYS A 23 -43.45 35.81 -8.79
C LYS A 23 -42.09 36.20 -9.37
N VAL A 24 -41.02 35.61 -8.86
CA VAL A 24 -39.76 35.53 -9.61
C VAL A 24 -39.61 34.09 -10.09
N SER A 25 -39.64 33.94 -11.41
CA SER A 25 -39.41 32.69 -12.11
C SER A 25 -38.06 32.11 -11.70
N SER A 26 -38.07 30.91 -11.12
CA SER A 26 -36.86 30.11 -10.97
C SER A 26 -36.45 29.59 -12.34
N GLU A 27 -35.67 30.36 -13.09
CA GLU A 27 -34.80 29.78 -14.10
C GLU A 27 -33.76 28.94 -13.35
N LYS A 28 -34.03 27.64 -13.23
CA LYS A 28 -32.99 26.65 -12.97
C LYS A 28 -32.04 26.71 -14.16
N THR A 29 -30.91 27.39 -14.02
CA THR A 29 -29.77 27.17 -14.90
C THR A 29 -29.27 25.75 -14.63
N VAL A 30 -29.86 24.78 -15.33
CA VAL A 30 -29.29 23.44 -15.45
C VAL A 30 -28.00 23.63 -16.23
N LEU A 31 -26.87 23.45 -15.57
CA LEU A 31 -25.59 23.28 -16.25
C LEU A 31 -25.72 22.02 -17.12
N GLN A 32 -25.95 22.22 -18.42
CA GLN A 32 -25.79 21.16 -19.41
C GLN A 32 -24.31 20.77 -19.40
N LEU A 33 -24.03 19.57 -18.92
CA LEU A 33 -22.79 18.87 -19.24
C LEU A 33 -22.65 18.81 -20.78
N PRO A 34 -21.44 18.91 -21.33
CA PRO A 34 -21.23 18.79 -22.78
C PRO A 34 -21.92 17.52 -23.30
N GLN A 35 -22.83 17.68 -24.27
CA GLN A 35 -23.46 16.55 -24.94
C GLN A 35 -22.41 15.77 -25.73
N ASP A 36 -22.41 14.45 -25.55
CA ASP A 36 -21.50 13.49 -26.16
C ASP A 36 -21.32 13.72 -27.66
N SER A 37 -20.06 13.87 -28.07
CA SER A 37 -19.68 13.88 -29.48
C SER A 37 -19.79 12.47 -30.04
N ASN A 38 -20.64 12.32 -31.07
CA ASN A 38 -20.78 11.13 -31.90
C ASN A 38 -19.41 10.57 -32.36
N LEU A 39 -18.93 9.50 -31.73
CA LEU A 39 -17.76 8.73 -32.19
C LEU A 39 -18.23 7.40 -32.80
N ARG A 40 -17.77 7.14 -34.02
CA ARG A 40 -18.09 5.97 -34.84
C ARG A 40 -17.59 4.68 -34.18
N LYS A 41 -18.46 3.67 -34.21
CA LYS A 41 -18.25 2.29 -33.72
C LYS A 41 -17.17 1.53 -34.52
N THR A 42 -16.18 0.96 -33.83
CA THR A 42 -15.48 -0.30 -34.22
C THR A 42 -14.69 -0.96 -33.07
N SER A 43 -14.76 -2.29 -33.05
CA SER A 43 -14.21 -3.33 -32.14
C SER A 43 -14.70 -3.32 -30.67
N GLU A 44 -15.43 -4.39 -30.32
CA GLU A 44 -16.23 -4.55 -29.10
C GLU A 44 -15.45 -4.54 -27.77
N ALA A 45 -14.12 -4.57 -27.79
CA ALA A 45 -13.29 -4.48 -26.57
C ALA A 45 -13.17 -3.06 -26.01
N LEU A 46 -13.35 -2.03 -26.84
CA LEU A 46 -13.38 -0.61 -26.41
C LEU A 46 -14.76 -0.18 -25.86
N ASN A 47 -15.78 -1.03 -26.02
CA ASN A 47 -17.18 -0.67 -25.79
C ASN A 47 -17.66 -0.87 -24.34
N GLN A 48 -16.74 -1.07 -23.39
CA GLN A 48 -17.02 -0.94 -21.94
C GLN A 48 -16.09 0.06 -21.22
N GLN A 49 -15.17 0.72 -21.96
CA GLN A 49 -14.17 1.63 -21.40
C GLN A 49 -14.30 3.10 -21.85
N GLU A 50 -15.33 3.44 -22.63
CA GLU A 50 -15.63 4.82 -23.10
C GLU A 50 -14.43 5.68 -23.55
N ALA A 51 -13.30 5.12 -24.02
CA ALA A 51 -12.14 5.85 -24.56
C ALA A 51 -11.65 7.10 -23.77
N THR A 52 -12.10 7.27 -22.52
CA THR A 52 -11.90 8.44 -21.67
C THR A 52 -11.98 7.97 -20.22
N VAL A 53 -10.86 7.88 -19.53
CA VAL A 53 -10.91 7.86 -18.05
C VAL A 53 -11.42 9.24 -17.66
N LYS A 54 -12.65 9.31 -17.12
CA LYS A 54 -13.35 10.56 -16.79
C LYS A 54 -12.38 11.52 -16.10
N GLY A 55 -12.25 12.73 -16.64
CA GLY A 55 -11.24 13.68 -16.20
C GLY A 55 -11.37 14.03 -14.72
N GLU A 56 -10.25 14.27 -14.05
CA GLU A 56 -10.28 14.81 -12.70
C GLU A 56 -10.62 16.30 -12.75
N LEU A 57 -11.69 16.67 -12.04
CA LEU A 57 -12.19 18.04 -11.98
C LEU A 57 -11.70 18.77 -10.73
N LYS A 58 -11.54 20.09 -10.85
CA LYS A 58 -11.43 21.03 -9.74
C LYS A 58 -12.56 22.06 -9.82
N TYR A 59 -13.21 22.36 -8.70
CA TYR A 59 -14.23 23.40 -8.64
C TYR A 59 -13.74 24.65 -7.91
N GLU A 60 -13.94 25.81 -8.53
CA GLU A 60 -13.73 27.13 -7.92
C GLU A 60 -15.03 27.93 -7.99
N GLY A 61 -15.78 27.94 -6.88
CA GLY A 61 -17.15 28.46 -6.86
C GLY A 61 -18.08 27.61 -7.74
N ASN A 62 -18.57 28.21 -8.84
CA ASN A 62 -19.44 27.53 -9.81
C ASN A 62 -18.69 27.10 -11.10
N ARG A 63 -17.38 27.33 -11.17
CA ARG A 63 -16.56 26.94 -12.34
C ARG A 63 -15.92 25.58 -12.09
N ALA A 64 -15.99 24.69 -13.08
CA ALA A 64 -15.27 23.44 -13.11
C ALA A 64 -14.09 23.56 -14.08
N GLN A 65 -12.92 23.05 -13.68
CA GLN A 65 -11.73 22.94 -14.50
C GLN A 65 -11.31 21.47 -14.55
N GLU A 66 -11.14 20.91 -15.75
CA GLU A 66 -10.49 19.61 -15.93
C GLU A 66 -8.97 19.76 -15.72
N LEU A 67 -8.41 18.96 -14.82
CA LEU A 67 -6.97 18.95 -14.54
C LEU A 67 -6.24 17.96 -15.44
N SER A 68 -6.85 16.81 -15.73
CA SER A 68 -6.29 15.76 -16.58
C SER A 68 -7.40 14.87 -17.10
N VAL A 69 -7.30 14.45 -18.36
CA VAL A 69 -8.20 13.50 -19.03
C VAL A 69 -7.33 12.46 -19.70
N LEU A 70 -7.60 11.17 -19.54
CA LEU A 70 -6.84 10.15 -20.27
C LEU A 70 -7.67 9.59 -21.39
N ARG A 71 -7.13 9.61 -22.61
CA ARG A 71 -7.80 9.06 -23.79
C ARG A 71 -7.04 7.87 -24.33
N PHE A 72 -7.80 6.84 -24.71
CA PHE A 72 -7.26 5.75 -25.50
C PHE A 72 -7.49 6.03 -26.97
N GLU A 73 -6.40 6.12 -27.73
CA GLU A 73 -6.46 6.10 -29.18
C GLU A 73 -6.21 4.68 -29.66
N ASN A 74 -7.09 4.20 -30.55
CA ASN A 74 -6.94 2.89 -31.19
C ASN A 74 -7.16 3.03 -32.69
N GLN A 75 -6.18 3.63 -33.37
CA GLN A 75 -6.19 3.74 -34.84
C GLN A 75 -5.36 2.66 -35.54
N ASN A 76 -4.60 1.85 -34.79
CA ASN A 76 -3.82 0.66 -35.21
C ASN A 76 -3.02 0.07 -34.03
N GLU A 77 -2.76 0.91 -33.02
CA GLU A 77 -2.01 0.62 -31.81
C GLU A 77 -2.77 1.22 -30.63
N LEU A 78 -2.83 0.53 -29.49
CA LEU A 78 -3.42 1.03 -28.26
C LEU A 78 -2.47 2.04 -27.62
N ARG A 79 -2.86 3.30 -27.64
CA ARG A 79 -2.05 4.39 -27.10
C ARG A 79 -2.84 5.25 -26.12
N ILE A 80 -2.13 5.90 -25.20
CA ILE A 80 -2.74 6.78 -24.20
C ILE A 80 -2.16 8.19 -24.27
N GLU A 81 -3.02 9.18 -24.10
CA GLU A 81 -2.64 10.59 -24.03
C GLU A 81 -3.45 11.38 -22.99
N ASP A 82 -2.85 12.46 -22.49
CA ASP A 82 -3.53 13.54 -21.77
C ASP A 82 -3.53 14.79 -22.67
N PRO A 83 -4.65 15.15 -23.32
CA PRO A 83 -4.71 16.33 -24.17
C PRO A 83 -4.48 17.62 -23.39
N LEU A 84 -4.58 17.59 -22.06
CA LEU A 84 -4.27 18.69 -21.16
C LEU A 84 -2.83 18.64 -20.62
N TRP A 85 -1.92 17.86 -21.23
CA TRP A 85 -0.52 17.78 -20.76
C TRP A 85 0.19 19.13 -20.74
N ASP A 86 -0.02 19.97 -21.74
CA ASP A 86 0.54 21.34 -21.81
C ASP A 86 -0.15 22.31 -20.85
N SER A 87 -1.30 21.94 -20.28
CA SER A 87 -1.99 22.75 -19.29
C SER A 87 -1.40 22.49 -17.91
N SER A 88 -0.99 23.56 -17.22
CA SER A 88 -0.53 23.47 -15.83
C SER A 88 -1.73 23.42 -14.87
N PHE A 89 -1.65 22.61 -13.80
CA PHE A 89 -2.67 22.58 -12.74
C PHE A 89 -2.74 23.92 -12.00
N LEU A 90 -1.56 24.48 -11.73
CA LEU A 90 -1.35 25.81 -11.16
C LEU A 90 -0.56 26.69 -12.14
N PRO A 91 -0.86 28.00 -12.24
CA PRO A 91 -0.09 28.93 -13.06
C PRO A 91 1.28 29.20 -12.41
N SER A 92 2.22 28.27 -12.57
CA SER A 92 3.57 28.34 -12.00
C SER A 92 4.62 28.18 -13.10
N THR A 93 5.55 29.13 -13.17
CA THR A 93 6.72 29.04 -14.07
C THR A 93 7.85 28.21 -13.47
N ASN A 94 7.80 27.95 -12.16
CA ASN A 94 8.84 27.26 -11.39
C ASN A 94 8.59 25.75 -11.25
N GLU A 95 7.45 25.26 -11.71
CA GLU A 95 7.05 23.86 -11.64
C GLU A 95 6.91 23.26 -13.04
N GLU A 96 7.06 21.93 -13.12
CA GLU A 96 6.82 21.15 -14.33
C GLU A 96 5.90 19.96 -14.00
N LYS A 97 5.03 19.61 -14.96
CA LYS A 97 4.13 18.45 -14.87
C LYS A 97 4.95 17.20 -15.22
N VAL A 98 4.97 16.23 -14.32
CA VAL A 98 5.63 14.92 -14.53
C VAL A 98 4.64 13.78 -14.29
N VAL A 99 4.89 12.62 -14.89
CA VAL A 99 4.06 11.42 -14.72
C VAL A 99 4.88 10.24 -14.25
N PHE A 100 4.44 9.66 -13.14
CA PHE A 100 4.94 8.38 -12.64
C PHE A 100 3.97 7.27 -13.05
N TRP A 101 4.43 6.33 -13.87
CA TRP A 101 3.70 5.10 -14.20
C TRP A 101 3.91 3.98 -13.15
N SER A 102 5.03 4.07 -12.43
CA SER A 102 5.43 3.24 -11.30
C SER A 102 6.45 4.03 -10.47
N THR A 103 7.04 3.41 -9.44
CA THR A 103 8.08 4.06 -8.64
C THR A 103 9.34 4.31 -9.46
N ASP A 104 9.85 5.54 -9.58
CA ASP A 104 11.00 5.87 -10.44
C ASP A 104 11.91 6.96 -9.89
N HIS A 105 13.17 6.99 -10.33
CA HIS A 105 14.10 8.03 -9.96
C HIS A 105 13.68 9.38 -10.55
N TYR A 106 13.70 10.43 -9.72
CA TYR A 106 13.20 11.77 -10.07
C TYR A 106 13.85 12.38 -11.33
N GLN A 107 15.12 12.08 -11.64
CA GLN A 107 15.76 12.58 -12.86
C GLN A 107 15.16 11.96 -14.12
N LYS A 108 14.79 10.68 -14.06
CA LYS A 108 14.23 9.96 -15.20
C LYS A 108 12.80 10.40 -15.48
N VAL A 109 12.01 10.62 -14.42
CA VAL A 109 10.58 10.94 -14.55
C VAL A 109 10.29 12.30 -15.23
N ARG A 110 11.25 13.23 -15.27
CA ARG A 110 11.06 14.54 -15.90
C ARG A 110 10.90 14.47 -17.42
N GLU A 111 11.46 13.42 -18.01
CA GLU A 111 11.32 13.17 -19.44
C GLU A 111 10.00 12.46 -19.76
N ASN A 112 9.38 11.83 -18.76
CA ASN A 112 8.11 11.15 -18.93
C ASN A 112 7.01 12.15 -19.26
N LYS A 113 6.30 11.88 -20.34
CA LYS A 113 5.12 12.61 -20.74
C LYS A 113 3.95 11.65 -20.81
N LEU A 114 2.75 12.19 -20.82
CA LEU A 114 1.55 11.42 -21.08
C LEU A 114 1.03 11.85 -22.46
N ARG A 115 1.82 11.56 -23.51
CA ARG A 115 1.48 11.89 -24.89
C ARG A 115 1.74 10.71 -25.80
N ASN A 116 0.66 10.14 -26.31
CA ASN A 116 0.73 9.13 -27.35
C ASN A 116 1.60 7.92 -26.94
N GLU A 117 1.55 7.58 -25.64
CA GLU A 117 2.35 6.52 -25.04
C GLU A 117 1.75 5.16 -25.42
N SER A 118 2.57 4.26 -25.96
CA SER A 118 2.13 2.92 -26.38
C SER A 118 1.87 2.01 -25.18
N MET A 119 0.76 1.28 -25.22
CA MET A 119 0.35 0.30 -24.19
C MET A 119 0.32 -1.14 -24.71
N GLU A 120 0.80 -1.39 -25.93
CA GLU A 120 0.73 -2.71 -26.58
C GLU A 120 1.41 -3.82 -25.78
N GLU A 121 2.60 -3.54 -25.28
CA GLU A 121 3.38 -4.51 -24.50
C GLU A 121 2.78 -4.76 -23.11
N MET A 122 1.85 -3.89 -22.67
CA MET A 122 1.25 -3.91 -21.34
C MET A 122 -0.24 -4.27 -21.34
N LYS A 123 -0.77 -4.80 -22.44
CA LYS A 123 -2.13 -5.37 -22.49
C LYS A 123 -2.35 -6.40 -21.38
N GLY A 124 -3.47 -6.27 -20.66
CA GLY A 124 -3.83 -7.10 -19.49
C GLY A 124 -3.32 -6.59 -18.13
N PHE A 125 -2.50 -5.54 -18.11
CA PHE A 125 -1.93 -4.95 -16.89
C PHE A 125 -2.65 -3.69 -16.43
N ASP A 126 -2.47 -3.32 -15.17
CA ASP A 126 -3.10 -2.14 -14.57
C ASP A 126 -2.06 -1.07 -14.26
N PHE A 127 -2.46 0.19 -14.33
CA PHE A 127 -1.65 1.35 -13.97
C PHE A 127 -2.45 2.31 -13.12
N ALA A 128 -1.73 3.10 -12.33
CA ALA A 128 -2.32 4.25 -11.65
C ALA A 128 -1.41 5.46 -11.83
N PRO A 129 -1.33 6.06 -13.04
CA PRO A 129 -0.36 7.09 -13.31
C PRO A 129 -0.61 8.29 -12.41
N LEU A 130 0.45 8.64 -11.67
CA LEU A 130 0.47 9.78 -10.76
C LEU A 130 1.05 10.97 -11.51
N ILE A 131 0.20 11.95 -11.78
CA ILE A 131 0.55 13.18 -12.47
C ILE A 131 0.71 14.26 -11.41
N ILE A 132 1.88 14.88 -11.37
CA ILE A 132 2.24 15.78 -10.27
C ILE A 132 3.01 16.99 -10.78
N GLN A 133 2.76 18.14 -10.19
CA GLN A 133 3.58 19.33 -10.41
C GLN A 133 4.78 19.31 -9.46
N MET A 134 5.99 19.30 -10.00
CA MET A 134 7.24 19.28 -9.23
C MET A 134 8.04 20.55 -9.47
N LYS A 135 8.72 21.06 -8.44
CA LYS A 135 9.68 22.15 -8.58
C LYS A 135 10.79 21.77 -9.57
N LYS A 136 11.06 22.68 -10.52
CA LYS A 136 12.13 22.52 -11.52
C LYS A 136 13.52 22.46 -10.89
N LEU A 137 13.76 23.20 -9.80
CA LEU A 137 15.06 23.27 -9.11
C LEU A 137 15.03 22.55 -7.75
N PRO A 138 16.17 22.03 -7.27
CA PRO A 138 16.28 21.49 -5.91
C PRO A 138 16.09 22.57 -4.81
N PRO A 139 15.63 22.22 -3.60
CA PRO A 139 15.12 20.90 -3.22
C PRO A 139 13.82 20.61 -3.97
N TRP A 140 13.69 19.38 -4.48
CA TRP A 140 12.49 18.99 -5.21
C TRP A 140 11.37 18.80 -4.20
N GLU A 141 10.36 19.64 -4.33
CA GLU A 141 9.10 19.51 -3.64
C GLU A 141 8.03 19.26 -4.69
N ALA A 142 7.04 18.47 -4.33
CA ALA A 142 5.92 18.22 -5.19
C ALA A 142 4.66 18.86 -4.61
N GLY A 143 3.88 19.47 -5.49
CA GLY A 143 2.61 20.10 -5.16
C GLY A 143 1.43 19.17 -5.41
N THR A 144 0.30 19.76 -5.77
CA THR A 144 -0.94 19.05 -6.09
C THR A 144 -0.71 17.94 -7.12
N PHE A 145 -1.36 16.80 -6.88
CA PHE A 145 -1.34 15.67 -7.79
C PHE A 145 -2.75 15.30 -8.25
N VAL A 146 -2.78 14.59 -9.38
CA VAL A 146 -3.92 13.88 -9.96
C VAL A 146 -3.50 12.44 -10.15
N GLN A 147 -4.37 11.48 -9.83
CA GLN A 147 -4.05 10.07 -10.06
C GLN A 147 -5.24 9.31 -10.62
N HIS A 148 -5.04 8.77 -11.82
CA HIS A 148 -6.03 7.92 -12.48
C HIS A 148 -5.80 6.45 -12.14
N TYR A 149 -6.80 5.61 -12.36
CA TYR A 149 -6.64 4.15 -12.43
C TYR A 149 -6.97 3.69 -13.85
N ILE A 150 -6.16 2.80 -14.40
CA ILE A 150 -6.27 2.33 -15.77
C ILE A 150 -6.10 0.81 -15.76
N HIS A 151 -7.05 0.11 -16.37
CA HIS A 151 -6.84 -1.26 -16.84
C HIS A 151 -6.51 -1.20 -18.34
N VAL A 152 -5.39 -1.77 -18.77
CA VAL A 152 -5.08 -1.92 -20.20
C VAL A 152 -5.80 -3.17 -20.68
N PRO A 153 -6.75 -3.06 -21.63
CA PRO A 153 -7.52 -4.21 -22.11
C PRO A 153 -6.61 -5.35 -22.58
N ASP A 154 -7.08 -6.57 -22.40
CA ASP A 154 -6.42 -7.74 -22.97
C ASP A 154 -6.37 -7.64 -24.51
N GLY A 155 -5.29 -8.16 -25.09
CA GLY A 155 -5.20 -8.38 -26.54
C GLY A 155 -5.77 -9.73 -26.94
N GLU A 156 -5.39 -10.22 -28.13
CA GLU A 156 -5.68 -11.59 -28.55
C GLU A 156 -5.10 -12.64 -27.57
N GLN A 157 -3.95 -12.32 -26.97
CA GLN A 157 -3.33 -13.11 -25.92
C GLN A 157 -3.80 -12.59 -24.56
N LYS A 158 -4.50 -13.45 -23.79
CA LYS A 158 -4.81 -13.18 -22.39
C LYS A 158 -3.55 -13.31 -21.55
N ARG A 159 -3.07 -12.19 -21.00
CA ARG A 159 -1.81 -12.12 -20.21
C ARG A 159 -2.09 -12.16 -18.70
N THR A 160 -3.01 -13.02 -18.29
CA THR A 160 -3.42 -13.23 -16.89
C THR A 160 -2.71 -14.44 -16.29
N GLN A 161 -2.81 -15.58 -16.97
CA GLN A 161 -2.09 -16.84 -16.74
C GLN A 161 -1.92 -17.54 -18.08
N TRP A 162 -0.73 -18.02 -18.41
CA TRP A 162 -0.50 -18.74 -19.66
C TRP A 162 0.76 -19.60 -19.59
N THR A 163 0.93 -20.50 -20.57
CA THR A 163 2.12 -21.35 -20.71
C THR A 163 2.80 -21.14 -22.05
N GLU A 164 4.12 -21.00 -22.04
CA GLU A 164 4.99 -20.91 -23.22
C GLU A 164 6.12 -21.92 -23.08
N GLY A 165 6.11 -22.97 -23.90
CA GLY A 165 7.07 -24.07 -23.76
C GLY A 165 6.96 -24.70 -22.37
N ASN A 166 8.04 -24.66 -21.61
CA ASN A 166 8.14 -25.19 -20.25
C ASN A 166 7.92 -24.13 -19.15
N LEU A 167 7.52 -22.91 -19.51
CA LEU A 167 7.29 -21.80 -18.60
C LEU A 167 5.80 -21.51 -18.44
N THR A 168 5.27 -21.56 -17.23
CA THR A 168 3.91 -21.12 -16.91
C THR A 168 3.95 -19.84 -16.08
N TYR A 169 3.31 -18.78 -16.57
CA TYR A 169 3.26 -17.46 -15.97
C TYR A 169 1.98 -17.25 -15.17
N PHE A 170 2.09 -16.59 -14.01
CA PHE A 170 0.98 -16.27 -13.13
C PHE A 170 0.99 -14.78 -12.77
N PHE A 171 -0.04 -14.04 -13.19
CA PHE A 171 -0.23 -12.63 -12.82
C PHE A 171 -1.57 -12.35 -12.18
N ARG A 172 -2.66 -12.95 -12.66
CA ARG A 172 -4.04 -12.77 -12.15
C ARG A 172 -4.91 -13.96 -12.61
N PRO A 173 -5.97 -14.35 -11.88
CA PRO A 173 -6.88 -15.40 -12.36
C PRO A 173 -7.65 -14.97 -13.63
N GLU A 174 -7.91 -15.92 -14.53
CA GLU A 174 -8.70 -15.68 -15.75
C GLU A 174 -10.15 -15.28 -15.46
N SER A 175 -10.70 -15.66 -14.30
CA SER A 175 -12.06 -15.32 -13.89
C SER A 175 -12.22 -13.88 -13.42
N TYR A 176 -11.12 -13.13 -13.22
CA TYR A 176 -11.20 -11.76 -12.78
C TYR A 176 -11.93 -10.90 -13.81
N GLN A 177 -12.98 -10.22 -13.38
CA GLN A 177 -13.74 -9.29 -14.18
C GLN A 177 -13.58 -7.89 -13.62
N HIS A 178 -13.27 -6.95 -14.50
CA HIS A 178 -13.06 -5.57 -14.11
C HIS A 178 -14.38 -4.79 -14.21
N ASN A 179 -14.78 -4.14 -13.11
CA ASN A 179 -15.92 -3.23 -13.09
C ASN A 179 -15.41 -1.78 -13.04
N PHE A 180 -15.50 -1.08 -14.16
CA PHE A 180 -15.03 0.31 -14.30
C PHE A 180 -15.90 1.34 -13.55
N GLU A 181 -17.11 0.98 -13.15
CA GLU A 181 -18.03 1.90 -12.45
C GLU A 181 -17.83 1.91 -10.93
N SER A 182 -17.07 0.95 -10.41
CA SER A 182 -16.81 0.80 -8.98
C SER A 182 -15.45 1.35 -8.59
N HIS A 183 -15.39 1.97 -7.41
CA HIS A 183 -14.12 2.36 -6.80
C HIS A 183 -13.62 1.31 -5.78
N LEU A 184 -14.41 0.28 -5.50
CA LEU A 184 -14.04 -0.79 -4.58
C LEU A 184 -13.08 -1.79 -5.24
N PRO A 185 -12.26 -2.51 -4.45
CA PRO A 185 -11.58 -3.71 -4.93
C PRO A 185 -12.58 -4.77 -5.38
N GLN A 186 -12.31 -5.42 -6.51
CA GLN A 186 -13.20 -6.42 -7.12
C GLN A 186 -12.84 -7.86 -6.73
N PHE A 187 -11.68 -8.10 -6.12
CA PHE A 187 -11.16 -9.44 -5.87
C PHE A 187 -12.08 -10.32 -5.02
N ILE A 188 -12.87 -9.73 -4.11
CA ILE A 188 -13.73 -10.49 -3.20
C ILE A 188 -14.73 -11.34 -3.98
N HIS A 189 -15.30 -10.78 -5.07
CA HIS A 189 -16.34 -11.42 -5.87
C HIS A 189 -15.80 -12.09 -7.14
N SER A 190 -14.70 -11.57 -7.70
CA SER A 190 -14.22 -11.99 -9.02
C SER A 190 -13.06 -13.00 -8.99
N PHE A 191 -12.31 -13.09 -7.88
CA PHE A 191 -11.25 -14.08 -7.76
C PHE A 191 -11.84 -15.43 -7.37
N PRO A 192 -11.29 -16.54 -7.90
CA PRO A 192 -11.66 -17.86 -7.44
C PRO A 192 -11.21 -18.03 -5.99
N ASP A 193 -11.87 -18.94 -5.26
CA ASP A 193 -11.40 -19.34 -3.94
C ASP A 193 -10.01 -19.97 -4.07
N TYR A 194 -9.07 -19.51 -3.22
CA TYR A 194 -7.71 -20.04 -3.13
C TYR A 194 -7.30 -20.07 -1.66
N SER A 195 -6.27 -20.82 -1.29
CA SER A 195 -5.73 -20.81 0.07
C SER A 195 -4.26 -20.41 0.03
N LEU A 196 -3.84 -19.61 1.01
CA LEU A 196 -2.43 -19.31 1.16
C LEU A 196 -1.64 -20.58 1.47
N PRO A 197 -0.37 -20.66 1.04
CA PRO A 197 0.53 -21.70 1.51
C PRO A 197 0.56 -21.70 3.05
N SER A 198 0.50 -22.88 3.65
CA SER A 198 0.35 -23.13 5.08
C SER A 198 1.49 -22.55 5.94
N ASN A 199 2.65 -22.32 5.34
CA ASN A 199 3.80 -21.68 5.98
C ASN A 199 3.78 -20.14 5.86
N LYS A 200 2.72 -19.53 5.31
CA LYS A 200 2.60 -18.08 5.14
C LYS A 200 1.55 -17.47 6.04
N TRP A 201 1.84 -16.26 6.50
CA TRP A 201 0.96 -15.45 7.33
C TRP A 201 0.30 -14.37 6.48
N GLY A 202 -1.03 -14.22 6.58
CA GLY A 202 -1.78 -13.19 5.87
C GLY A 202 -2.74 -12.46 6.79
N ALA A 203 -2.67 -11.13 6.81
CA ALA A 203 -3.62 -10.29 7.53
C ALA A 203 -4.10 -9.11 6.70
N THR A 204 -5.33 -8.69 6.99
CA THR A 204 -6.04 -7.69 6.21
C THR A 204 -7.10 -7.03 7.11
N ASN A 205 -7.25 -5.71 7.04
CA ASN A 205 -8.24 -4.87 7.70
C ASN A 205 -9.47 -4.46 6.85
N PHE A 206 -9.77 -5.18 5.75
CA PHE A 206 -10.68 -4.76 4.70
C PHE A 206 -12.01 -5.39 4.98
N PHE A 207 -12.98 -4.51 4.91
CA PHE A 207 -14.35 -4.87 5.05
C PHE A 207 -15.11 -4.06 4.01
N ALA A 208 -15.36 -4.67 2.86
CA ALA A 208 -16.43 -4.14 2.00
C ALA A 208 -17.74 -4.28 2.78
N ALA A 209 -18.58 -3.24 2.80
CA ALA A 209 -19.87 -3.30 3.49
C ALA A 209 -20.74 -4.48 2.99
N GLU A 210 -20.48 -4.92 1.77
CA GLU A 210 -21.12 -6.05 1.09
C GLU A 210 -20.45 -7.42 1.31
N ASP A 211 -19.27 -7.51 1.97
CA ASP A 211 -18.64 -8.81 2.31
C ASP A 211 -19.32 -9.47 3.53
N LEU A 212 -20.63 -9.64 3.46
CA LEU A 212 -21.46 -10.22 4.51
C LEU A 212 -21.14 -11.70 4.78
N GLN A 213 -20.46 -12.36 3.85
CA GLN A 213 -20.10 -13.78 3.95
C GLN A 213 -18.65 -14.00 4.41
N ASN A 214 -17.90 -12.93 4.71
CA ASN A 214 -16.45 -12.97 5.02
C ASN A 214 -15.66 -13.77 3.97
N LEU A 215 -15.90 -13.52 2.69
CA LEU A 215 -15.24 -14.17 1.56
C LEU A 215 -13.71 -14.00 1.60
N ALA A 216 -13.21 -12.91 2.19
CA ALA A 216 -11.78 -12.73 2.44
C ALA A 216 -11.19 -13.85 3.33
N LEU A 217 -11.93 -14.37 4.34
CA LEU A 217 -11.47 -15.48 5.19
C LEU A 217 -11.21 -16.77 4.40
N ARG A 218 -11.98 -17.01 3.33
CA ARG A 218 -11.80 -18.20 2.47
C ARG A 218 -10.44 -18.19 1.76
N LYS A 219 -9.83 -17.00 1.62
CA LYS A 219 -8.53 -16.75 0.99
C LYS A 219 -7.35 -16.84 1.97
N GLY A 220 -7.54 -17.47 3.13
CA GLY A 220 -6.50 -17.70 4.14
C GLY A 220 -6.17 -16.49 5.02
N TYR A 221 -6.97 -15.43 4.96
CA TYR A 221 -6.75 -14.23 5.74
C TYR A 221 -7.13 -14.38 7.21
N ARG A 222 -6.40 -13.64 8.05
CA ARG A 222 -6.85 -13.20 9.36
C ARG A 222 -7.41 -11.78 9.21
N LEU A 223 -8.61 -11.53 9.73
CA LEU A 223 -9.25 -10.22 9.63
C LEU A 223 -8.96 -9.38 10.87
N THR A 224 -8.48 -8.15 10.63
CA THR A 224 -8.33 -7.11 11.65
C THR A 224 -9.69 -6.48 11.95
N GLY A 225 -10.01 -6.25 13.23
CA GLY A 225 -11.21 -5.50 13.63
C GLY A 225 -12.56 -6.17 13.37
N SER A 226 -12.59 -7.36 12.76
CA SER A 226 -13.84 -8.08 12.46
C SER A 226 -14.38 -8.85 13.67
N PHE A 227 -15.57 -8.46 14.12
CA PHE A 227 -16.31 -9.18 15.16
C PHE A 227 -17.02 -10.45 14.66
N SER A 228 -17.18 -10.60 13.33
CA SER A 228 -17.73 -11.81 12.68
C SER A 228 -16.70 -12.93 12.56
N THR A 229 -15.41 -12.61 12.60
CA THR A 229 -14.32 -13.60 12.53
C THR A 229 -14.28 -14.43 13.82
N PRO A 230 -13.97 -15.74 13.80
CA PRO A 230 -13.76 -16.50 15.02
C PRO A 230 -12.59 -15.94 15.84
N PRO A 231 -12.65 -15.94 17.20
CA PRO A 231 -11.56 -15.44 18.05
C PRO A 231 -10.17 -15.99 17.70
N SER A 232 -10.10 -17.23 17.23
CA SER A 232 -8.86 -17.90 16.80
C SER A 232 -8.17 -17.24 15.60
N ASN A 233 -8.85 -16.38 14.86
CA ASN A 233 -8.35 -15.72 13.65
C ASN A 233 -8.37 -14.19 13.73
N ARG A 234 -8.83 -13.61 14.85
CA ARG A 234 -8.95 -12.16 15.02
C ARG A 234 -7.61 -11.49 15.27
N ILE A 235 -7.42 -10.34 14.62
CA ILE A 235 -6.33 -9.41 14.89
C ILE A 235 -6.93 -8.10 15.43
N ALA A 236 -6.27 -7.50 16.43
CA ALA A 236 -6.63 -6.17 16.91
C ALA A 236 -5.41 -5.27 17.06
N TYR A 237 -5.64 -3.99 16.82
CA TYR A 237 -4.69 -2.92 17.09
C TYR A 237 -5.08 -2.20 18.38
N ASP A 238 -4.12 -2.04 19.29
CA ASP A 238 -4.25 -1.16 20.46
C ASP A 238 -3.51 0.17 20.19
N TYR A 239 -4.25 1.28 20.29
CA TYR A 239 -3.78 2.63 19.95
C TYR A 239 -3.26 3.40 21.18
N ASP A 240 -2.42 2.74 21.99
CA ASP A 240 -1.63 3.35 23.08
C ASP A 240 -2.46 3.97 24.23
N GLU A 241 -3.76 3.66 24.35
CA GLU A 241 -4.60 4.25 25.41
C GLU A 241 -4.03 3.96 26.81
N TRP A 242 -3.50 2.75 27.04
CA TRP A 242 -2.88 2.39 28.30
C TRP A 242 -1.66 3.25 28.66
N LEU A 243 -0.93 3.75 27.65
CA LEU A 243 0.20 4.67 27.84
C LEU A 243 -0.31 6.06 28.20
N TYR A 244 -1.29 6.59 27.45
CA TYR A 244 -1.86 7.91 27.72
C TYR A 244 -2.54 7.98 29.09
N LYS A 245 -3.25 6.93 29.49
CA LYS A 245 -3.83 6.82 30.85
C LYS A 245 -2.78 6.66 31.95
N SER A 246 -1.55 6.31 31.57
CA SER A 246 -0.36 6.30 32.45
C SER A 246 0.43 7.61 32.42
N GLY A 247 -0.07 8.63 31.71
CA GLY A 247 0.54 9.96 31.63
C GLY A 247 1.58 10.11 30.52
N ALA A 248 1.67 9.17 29.57
CA ALA A 248 2.55 9.33 28.43
C ALA A 248 2.16 10.58 27.63
N PRO A 249 3.14 11.35 27.13
CA PRO A 249 2.85 12.42 26.19
C PRO A 249 2.20 11.85 24.91
N PRO A 250 1.31 12.60 24.24
CA PRO A 250 0.78 12.19 22.94
C PRO A 250 1.89 11.87 21.94
N ALA A 251 1.66 10.91 21.05
CA ALA A 251 2.61 10.56 20.00
C ALA A 251 3.07 11.81 19.23
N TYR A 252 4.38 11.89 18.98
CA TYR A 252 5.06 12.98 18.27
C TYR A 252 4.93 14.39 18.89
N ALA A 253 4.26 14.56 20.03
CA ALA A 253 4.08 15.87 20.66
C ALA A 253 5.34 16.39 21.38
N VAL A 254 6.27 15.50 21.73
CA VAL A 254 7.52 15.84 22.43
C VAL A 254 8.73 15.06 21.87
N SER A 255 9.94 15.48 22.23
CA SER A 255 11.19 14.80 21.86
C SER A 255 11.29 13.40 22.48
N GLN A 256 12.17 12.54 21.93
CA GLN A 256 12.36 11.18 22.47
C GLN A 256 12.88 11.22 23.91
N ASP A 257 13.75 12.17 24.23
CA ASP A 257 14.30 12.34 25.59
C ASP A 257 13.19 12.61 26.62
N LYS A 258 12.16 13.37 26.23
CA LYS A 258 11.00 13.63 27.10
C LYS A 258 10.11 12.41 27.28
N VAL A 259 9.97 11.57 26.25
CA VAL A 259 9.29 10.28 26.38
C VAL A 259 10.06 9.37 27.35
N ASN A 260 11.39 9.30 27.24
CA ASN A 260 12.20 8.47 28.14
C ASN A 260 12.26 9.01 29.57
N GLU A 261 12.27 10.33 29.74
CA GLU A 261 12.15 10.98 31.06
C GLU A 261 10.84 10.55 31.75
N TRP A 262 9.72 10.62 31.03
CA TRP A 262 8.44 10.10 31.53
C TRP A 262 8.53 8.60 31.85
N LEU A 263 9.09 7.78 30.97
CA LEU A 263 9.18 6.33 31.18
C LEU A 263 10.04 5.97 32.42
N ASN A 264 11.10 6.74 32.68
CA ASN A 264 11.92 6.58 33.87
C ASN A 264 11.15 6.96 35.16
N GLN A 265 10.26 7.94 35.10
CA GLN A 265 9.50 8.45 36.25
C GLN A 265 8.17 7.74 36.52
N VAL A 266 7.50 7.20 35.49
CA VAL A 266 6.16 6.62 35.63
C VAL A 266 6.15 5.46 36.64
N ASP A 267 5.14 5.41 37.51
CA ASP A 267 4.93 4.31 38.45
C ASP A 267 4.61 3.02 37.68
N GLU A 268 5.44 2.00 37.85
CA GLU A 268 5.25 0.70 37.21
C GLU A 268 3.93 0.03 37.62
N LYS A 269 3.44 0.25 38.86
CA LYS A 269 2.14 -0.30 39.28
C LYS A 269 0.99 0.34 38.50
N LEU A 270 1.06 1.65 38.25
CA LEU A 270 0.10 2.37 37.40
C LEU A 270 0.14 1.84 35.97
N LEU A 271 1.34 1.74 35.39
CA LEU A 271 1.56 1.25 34.03
C LEU A 271 0.96 -0.15 33.84
N ARG A 272 1.26 -1.09 34.75
CA ARG A 272 0.74 -2.46 34.72
C ARG A 272 -0.76 -2.54 34.94
N ARG A 273 -1.32 -1.72 35.83
CA ARG A 273 -2.77 -1.62 36.04
C ARG A 273 -3.48 -1.18 34.77
N ASN A 274 -2.99 -0.11 34.14
CA ASN A 274 -3.57 0.41 32.92
C ASN A 274 -3.40 -0.57 31.75
N PHE A 275 -2.25 -1.23 31.62
CA PHE A 275 -2.07 -2.30 30.63
C PHE A 275 -3.07 -3.44 30.84
N LYS A 276 -3.30 -3.87 32.09
CA LYS A 276 -4.34 -4.87 32.37
C LYS A 276 -5.73 -4.40 31.89
N THR A 277 -6.15 -3.21 32.30
CA THR A 277 -7.49 -2.68 32.01
C THR A 277 -7.72 -2.42 30.53
N TYR A 278 -6.77 -1.75 29.88
CA TYR A 278 -6.94 -1.25 28.52
C TYR A 278 -6.45 -2.21 27.44
N VAL A 279 -5.58 -3.16 27.79
CA VAL A 279 -5.02 -4.13 26.84
C VAL A 279 -5.48 -5.56 27.13
N ILE A 280 -5.13 -6.12 28.30
CA ILE A 280 -5.40 -7.54 28.62
C ILE A 280 -6.90 -7.83 28.65
N ASP A 281 -7.66 -7.05 29.42
CA ASP A 281 -9.10 -7.29 29.63
C ASP A 281 -9.90 -6.97 28.36
N ARG A 282 -9.48 -5.95 27.62
CA ARG A 282 -10.12 -5.50 26.37
C ARG A 282 -9.92 -6.46 25.21
N HIS A 283 -8.70 -6.99 25.04
CA HIS A 283 -8.35 -7.83 23.89
C HIS A 283 -8.31 -9.33 24.22
N GLN A 284 -9.05 -9.78 25.23
CA GLN A 284 -9.11 -11.19 25.61
C GLN A 284 -9.66 -12.14 24.53
N ASN A 285 -10.31 -11.62 23.48
CA ASN A 285 -10.95 -12.42 22.43
C ASN A 285 -10.23 -12.38 21.07
N VAL A 286 -8.95 -11.99 21.03
CA VAL A 286 -8.17 -11.93 19.78
C VAL A 286 -7.09 -13.00 19.77
N LYS A 287 -6.66 -13.47 18.58
CA LYS A 287 -5.52 -14.40 18.47
C LYS A 287 -4.19 -13.65 18.46
N HIS A 288 -4.19 -12.49 17.81
CA HIS A 288 -3.02 -11.66 17.67
C HIS A 288 -3.35 -10.21 18.05
N LEU A 289 -2.53 -9.63 18.91
CA LEU A 289 -2.58 -8.23 19.29
C LEU A 289 -1.39 -7.50 18.68
N VAL A 290 -1.66 -6.36 18.08
CA VAL A 290 -0.64 -5.43 17.58
C VAL A 290 -0.70 -4.16 18.44
N LEU A 291 0.42 -3.80 19.07
CA LEU A 291 0.54 -2.53 19.79
C LEU A 291 1.01 -1.44 18.83
N ASN A 292 0.30 -0.31 18.79
CA ASN A 292 0.64 0.82 17.91
C ASN A 292 2.00 1.44 18.25
N TRP A 293 2.32 1.58 19.54
CA TRP A 293 3.67 1.95 20.02
C TRP A 293 4.17 3.34 19.62
N GLU A 294 3.33 4.19 19.03
CA GLU A 294 3.72 5.50 18.52
C GLU A 294 4.07 6.48 19.64
N ALA A 295 3.43 6.35 20.80
CA ALA A 295 3.75 7.17 21.98
C ALA A 295 5.19 6.90 22.49
N LEU A 296 5.72 5.69 22.28
CA LEU A 296 7.04 5.28 22.74
C LEU A 296 8.13 5.48 21.68
N ARG A 297 7.79 5.26 20.39
CA ARG A 297 8.73 5.23 19.25
C ARG A 297 9.88 4.25 19.54
N ASN A 298 11.08 4.77 19.80
CA ASN A 298 12.28 4.01 20.13
C ASN A 298 12.72 4.29 21.58
N PRO A 299 12.02 3.72 22.59
CA PRO A 299 12.34 3.96 23.98
C PRO A 299 13.75 3.44 24.32
N TYR A 300 14.47 4.16 25.17
CA TYR A 300 15.80 3.77 25.66
C TYR A 300 16.00 4.14 27.15
N GLY A 301 17.03 3.59 27.78
CA GLY A 301 17.37 3.86 29.18
C GLY A 301 16.75 2.88 30.20
N GLU A 302 16.86 3.21 31.48
CA GLU A 302 16.52 2.32 32.60
C GLU A 302 15.03 1.94 32.67
N GLY A 303 14.15 2.83 32.21
CA GLY A 303 12.71 2.63 32.19
C GLY A 303 12.22 1.52 31.26
N ILE A 304 13.04 1.04 30.31
CA ILE A 304 12.67 -0.06 29.41
C ILE A 304 12.25 -1.32 30.18
N GLY A 305 12.91 -1.62 31.30
CA GLY A 305 12.60 -2.81 32.10
C GLY A 305 11.14 -2.84 32.58
N LYS A 306 10.52 -1.68 32.79
CA LYS A 306 9.10 -1.55 33.15
C LYS A 306 8.19 -1.99 32.00
N LEU A 307 8.55 -1.63 30.76
CA LEU A 307 7.82 -2.06 29.56
C LEU A 307 7.93 -3.57 29.37
N GLN A 308 9.13 -4.14 29.50
CA GLN A 308 9.34 -5.60 29.38
C GLN A 308 8.47 -6.38 30.38
N ARG A 309 8.49 -5.98 31.65
CA ARG A 309 7.65 -6.62 32.69
C ARG A 309 6.16 -6.42 32.45
N THR A 310 5.76 -5.29 31.89
CA THR A 310 4.36 -5.02 31.53
C THR A 310 3.91 -5.88 30.36
N LEU A 311 4.69 -5.95 29.27
CA LEU A 311 4.38 -6.78 28.10
C LEU A 311 4.34 -8.27 28.44
N LYS A 312 5.18 -8.73 29.37
CA LYS A 312 5.17 -10.12 29.86
C LYS A 312 3.78 -10.54 30.40
N MET A 313 3.02 -9.60 30.96
CA MET A 313 1.67 -9.88 31.47
C MET A 313 0.72 -10.39 30.38
N TRP A 314 0.91 -9.99 29.11
CA TRP A 314 0.11 -10.52 28.00
C TRP A 314 0.36 -12.02 27.79
N LYS A 315 1.63 -12.43 27.81
CA LYS A 315 2.02 -13.84 27.65
C LYS A 315 1.62 -14.70 28.83
N GLU A 316 1.66 -14.14 30.04
CA GLU A 316 1.19 -14.82 31.25
C GLU A 316 -0.33 -15.01 31.24
N ALA A 317 -1.09 -13.99 30.80
CA ALA A 317 -2.54 -14.08 30.69
C ALA A 317 -2.99 -14.98 29.53
N TYR A 318 -2.26 -14.96 28.41
CA TYR A 318 -2.64 -15.66 27.18
C TYR A 318 -1.45 -16.36 26.50
N PRO A 319 -1.04 -17.55 26.99
CA PRO A 319 0.15 -18.26 26.48
C PRO A 319 0.07 -18.66 25.01
N ASP A 320 -1.14 -18.86 24.47
CA ASP A 320 -1.36 -19.28 23.09
C ASP A 320 -1.50 -18.11 22.11
N LYS A 321 -1.53 -16.86 22.58
CA LYS A 321 -1.72 -15.66 21.75
C LYS A 321 -0.40 -14.99 21.39
N THR A 322 -0.40 -14.28 20.27
CA THR A 322 0.76 -13.54 19.78
C THR A 322 0.62 -12.03 19.96
N LEU A 323 1.73 -11.35 20.21
CA LEU A 323 1.88 -9.91 20.34
C LEU A 323 2.91 -9.43 19.31
N SER A 324 2.61 -8.35 18.59
CA SER A 324 3.60 -7.64 17.77
C SER A 324 3.57 -6.15 18.12
N ILE A 325 4.62 -5.46 17.66
CA ILE A 325 4.78 -4.02 17.87
C ILE A 325 4.87 -3.38 16.50
N TRP A 326 3.93 -2.51 16.21
CA TRP A 326 3.81 -1.84 14.94
C TRP A 326 4.83 -0.69 14.82
N PRO A 327 5.48 -0.48 13.66
CA PRO A 327 5.68 -1.38 12.53
C PRO A 327 7.07 -2.04 12.58
N HIS A 328 7.46 -2.55 13.74
CA HIS A 328 8.86 -2.79 14.07
C HIS A 328 9.28 -4.28 14.06
N GLY A 329 10.58 -4.51 13.88
CA GLY A 329 11.24 -5.81 13.98
C GLY A 329 12.63 -5.68 14.60
N LEU A 330 13.33 -6.81 14.80
CA LEU A 330 14.69 -6.78 15.35
C LEU A 330 15.67 -6.01 14.45
N MET A 331 15.75 -6.39 13.17
CA MET A 331 16.63 -5.79 12.17
C MET A 331 15.83 -4.82 11.32
N GLU A 332 16.11 -3.53 11.48
CA GLU A 332 15.45 -2.46 10.76
C GLU A 332 16.44 -1.79 9.80
N LEU A 333 15.90 -1.16 8.77
CA LEU A 333 16.64 -0.57 7.67
C LEU A 333 15.83 0.63 7.21
N ASN A 334 16.44 1.80 7.10
CA ASN A 334 15.72 2.97 6.59
C ASN A 334 15.82 3.00 5.06
N ARG A 335 14.68 2.93 4.36
CA ARG A 335 14.66 2.89 2.89
C ARG A 335 15.25 4.14 2.25
N VAL A 336 14.85 5.33 2.71
CA VAL A 336 15.35 6.61 2.20
C VAL A 336 16.88 6.68 2.35
N ASN A 337 17.40 6.19 3.47
CA ASN A 337 18.83 6.14 3.72
C ASN A 337 19.56 5.23 2.73
N ILE A 338 19.07 4.00 2.47
CA ILE A 338 19.76 3.07 1.55
C ILE A 338 19.65 3.46 0.08
N GLU A 339 18.59 4.16 -0.32
CA GLU A 339 18.45 4.66 -1.69
C GLU A 339 19.28 5.93 -1.91
N GLY A 340 19.41 6.78 -0.88
CA GLY A 340 20.19 8.01 -0.92
C GLY A 340 21.70 7.82 -0.74
N ASN A 341 22.13 6.78 -0.02
CA ASN A 341 23.53 6.48 0.26
C ASN A 341 23.98 5.15 -0.34
N ASN A 342 25.22 5.09 -0.82
CA ASN A 342 25.76 3.87 -1.43
C ASN A 342 26.34 2.91 -0.37
N TYR A 343 25.50 2.09 0.24
CA TYR A 343 25.88 1.05 1.21
C TYR A 343 26.14 -0.33 0.57
N LYS A 344 26.38 -0.39 -0.74
CA LYS A 344 26.48 -1.66 -1.49
C LYS A 344 27.37 -2.70 -0.81
N TYR A 345 28.59 -2.33 -0.45
CA TYR A 345 29.55 -3.26 0.12
C TYR A 345 29.21 -3.65 1.56
N ASN A 346 28.69 -2.70 2.36
CA ASN A 346 28.26 -2.92 3.73
C ASN A 346 27.10 -3.92 3.78
N LEU A 347 26.04 -3.66 3.00
CA LEU A 347 24.88 -4.55 2.90
C LEU A 347 25.27 -5.93 2.36
N THR A 348 26.15 -6.01 1.36
CA THR A 348 26.63 -7.31 0.84
C THR A 348 27.36 -8.11 1.92
N LYS A 349 28.23 -7.46 2.72
CA LYS A 349 28.89 -8.09 3.86
C LYS A 349 27.89 -8.57 4.91
N ASP A 350 26.88 -7.75 5.24
CA ASP A 350 25.82 -8.11 6.19
C ASP A 350 25.03 -9.35 5.73
N LEU A 351 24.59 -9.35 4.47
CA LEU A 351 23.85 -10.46 3.88
C LEU A 351 24.67 -11.75 3.82
N ASN A 352 25.99 -11.66 3.58
CA ASN A 352 26.88 -12.82 3.53
C ASN A 352 27.38 -13.31 4.89
N PHE A 353 27.24 -12.51 5.95
CA PHE A 353 27.71 -12.87 7.29
C PHE A 353 27.12 -14.20 7.79
N LYS A 354 27.95 -15.05 8.43
CA LYS A 354 27.56 -16.40 8.88
C LYS A 354 27.60 -16.63 10.40
N GLY A 355 27.96 -15.61 11.19
CA GLY A 355 27.98 -15.71 12.65
C GLY A 355 26.62 -15.45 13.30
N ASN A 356 26.61 -15.43 14.63
CA ASN A 356 25.44 -15.06 15.44
C ASN A 356 25.27 -13.52 15.56
N LEU A 357 24.18 -13.08 16.19
CA LEU A 357 23.86 -11.65 16.34
C LEU A 357 24.96 -10.87 17.09
N ASP A 358 25.51 -11.43 18.16
CA ASP A 358 26.53 -10.73 18.98
C ASP A 358 27.84 -10.57 18.20
N GLN A 359 28.22 -11.58 17.42
CA GLN A 359 29.36 -11.53 16.51
C GLN A 359 29.13 -10.51 15.38
N TRP A 360 27.93 -10.47 14.81
CA TRP A 360 27.58 -9.45 13.82
C TRP A 360 27.67 -8.05 14.44
N TYR A 361 27.13 -7.89 15.65
CA TYR A 361 27.11 -6.63 16.37
C TYR A 361 28.52 -6.10 16.62
N GLY A 362 29.43 -6.94 17.13
CA GLY A 362 30.81 -6.55 17.42
C GLY A 362 31.68 -6.32 16.18
N LEU A 363 31.33 -6.88 15.02
CA LEU A 363 32.17 -6.82 13.82
C LEU A 363 31.67 -5.85 12.75
N LEU A 364 30.36 -5.71 12.58
CA LEU A 364 29.76 -5.04 11.42
C LEU A 364 28.79 -3.90 11.76
N ASN A 365 28.19 -3.87 12.97
CA ASN A 365 27.12 -2.92 13.31
C ASN A 365 27.49 -1.45 13.05
N GLU A 366 28.70 -1.01 13.41
CA GLU A 366 29.13 0.39 13.22
C GLU A 366 29.15 0.82 11.74
N GLN A 367 29.37 -0.13 10.83
CA GLN A 367 29.44 0.11 9.39
C GLN A 367 28.15 -0.28 8.67
N SER A 368 27.23 -0.97 9.35
CA SER A 368 26.01 -1.44 8.75
C SER A 368 24.97 -0.32 8.71
N PRO A 369 24.20 -0.20 7.62
CA PRO A 369 23.01 0.65 7.61
C PRO A 369 21.82 0.03 8.35
N PHE A 370 21.93 -1.23 8.81
CA PHE A 370 20.90 -1.84 9.65
C PHE A 370 20.96 -1.29 11.07
N THR A 371 19.79 -1.01 11.63
CA THR A 371 19.62 -0.70 13.04
C THR A 371 19.05 -1.91 13.77
N ILE A 372 19.55 -2.17 14.98
CA ILE A 372 19.04 -3.21 15.86
C ILE A 372 18.13 -2.61 16.91
N ASN A 373 16.97 -3.22 17.10
CA ASN A 373 16.15 -3.00 18.29
C ASN A 373 16.02 -4.30 19.10
N ALA A 374 16.96 -4.48 20.04
CA ALA A 374 17.03 -5.69 20.87
C ALA A 374 15.80 -5.86 21.77
N PHE A 375 15.06 -4.79 22.08
CA PHE A 375 13.81 -4.90 22.82
C PHE A 375 12.80 -5.79 22.09
N PHE A 376 12.67 -5.65 20.76
CA PHE A 376 11.77 -6.46 19.95
C PHE A 376 12.24 -7.91 19.79
N LYS A 377 13.53 -8.19 20.07
CA LYS A 377 14.06 -9.57 20.08
C LYS A 377 13.24 -10.47 20.99
N GLU A 378 12.90 -9.97 22.18
CA GLU A 378 12.27 -10.75 23.26
C GLU A 378 10.80 -10.40 23.50
N ASN A 379 10.36 -9.20 23.08
CA ASN A 379 9.05 -8.66 23.47
C ASN A 379 8.01 -8.63 22.33
N ALA A 380 8.37 -9.10 21.14
CA ALA A 380 7.45 -9.27 20.01
C ALA A 380 7.55 -10.69 19.43
N ASP A 381 6.43 -11.26 19.00
CA ASP A 381 6.36 -12.59 18.38
C ASP A 381 6.51 -12.56 16.86
N LEU A 382 6.42 -11.37 16.25
CA LEU A 382 6.66 -11.16 14.82
C LEU A 382 7.65 -10.02 14.62
N ASN A 383 8.43 -10.11 13.55
CA ASN A 383 9.18 -9.00 13.01
C ASN A 383 8.40 -8.41 11.85
N TYR A 384 7.92 -7.17 11.99
CA TYR A 384 7.49 -6.42 10.83
C TYR A 384 8.70 -5.95 10.02
N ILE A 385 8.57 -6.01 8.70
CA ILE A 385 9.56 -5.54 7.73
C ILE A 385 8.89 -4.64 6.70
N GLY A 386 9.69 -3.89 5.96
CA GLY A 386 9.25 -2.93 4.97
C GLY A 386 8.71 -1.67 5.63
N GLY A 387 7.40 -1.48 5.49
CA GLY A 387 6.70 -0.24 5.83
C GLY A 387 6.07 0.40 4.59
N TYR A 388 5.65 1.65 4.72
CA TYR A 388 4.92 2.37 3.68
C TYR A 388 5.77 2.62 2.43
N LEU A 389 5.13 2.73 1.27
CA LEU A 389 5.70 3.50 0.18
C LEU A 389 5.58 4.98 0.55
N ASN A 390 6.70 5.68 0.76
CA ASN A 390 6.67 7.06 1.23
C ASN A 390 6.68 8.07 0.10
N TYR A 391 7.37 7.74 -1.00
CA TYR A 391 7.49 8.60 -2.17
C TYR A 391 7.36 7.75 -3.44
N PRO A 392 6.83 8.33 -4.54
CA PRO A 392 6.84 7.68 -5.84
C PRO A 392 8.27 7.53 -6.38
N THR A 393 9.26 8.13 -5.72
CA THR A 393 10.67 7.95 -6.04
C THR A 393 11.34 6.78 -5.34
N ASN A 394 10.64 6.07 -4.46
CA ASN A 394 11.18 4.90 -3.77
C ASN A 394 11.11 3.64 -4.62
N TYR A 395 12.07 3.44 -5.51
CA TYR A 395 12.12 2.29 -6.44
C TYR A 395 12.70 1.02 -5.81
N GLY A 396 13.42 1.09 -4.69
CA GLY A 396 14.13 -0.02 -4.05
C GLY A 396 13.33 -0.77 -2.97
N TYR A 397 12.00 -0.65 -2.95
CA TYR A 397 11.17 -1.18 -1.86
C TYR A 397 11.21 -2.71 -1.72
N VAL A 398 11.25 -3.47 -2.83
CA VAL A 398 11.39 -4.94 -2.77
C VAL A 398 12.73 -5.32 -2.14
N HIS A 399 13.83 -4.72 -2.63
CA HIS A 399 15.16 -4.96 -2.08
C HIS A 399 15.21 -4.65 -0.59
N HIS A 400 14.61 -3.54 -0.19
CA HIS A 400 14.56 -3.07 1.18
C HIS A 400 13.96 -4.12 2.13
N PHE A 401 12.71 -4.55 1.91
CA PHE A 401 12.09 -5.51 2.82
C PHE A 401 12.67 -6.92 2.68
N VAL A 402 13.13 -7.34 1.49
CA VAL A 402 13.80 -8.63 1.30
C VAL A 402 15.11 -8.69 2.09
N MET A 403 15.91 -7.60 2.09
CA MET A 403 17.12 -7.53 2.90
C MET A 403 16.83 -7.55 4.40
N GLN A 404 15.80 -6.84 4.85
CA GLN A 404 15.35 -6.93 6.24
C GLN A 404 14.88 -8.33 6.61
N HIS A 405 14.13 -9.00 5.73
CA HIS A 405 13.71 -10.39 5.92
C HIS A 405 14.92 -11.31 6.12
N ILE A 406 15.89 -11.27 5.20
CA ILE A 406 17.12 -12.09 5.27
C ILE A 406 17.83 -11.90 6.61
N MET A 407 18.01 -10.65 7.06
CA MET A 407 18.70 -10.36 8.32
C MET A 407 17.88 -10.79 9.55
N ASN A 408 16.56 -10.58 9.54
CA ASN A 408 15.69 -11.06 10.62
C ASN A 408 15.69 -12.59 10.71
N LYS A 409 15.56 -13.32 9.59
CA LYS A 409 15.60 -14.80 9.58
C LYS A 409 16.97 -15.35 9.96
N LYS A 410 18.05 -14.64 9.62
CA LYS A 410 19.42 -15.02 10.02
C LYS A 410 19.57 -15.10 11.53
N PHE A 411 19.05 -14.12 12.27
CA PHE A 411 19.22 -14.05 13.72
C PHE A 411 18.02 -14.56 14.52
N GLN A 412 16.85 -14.69 13.90
CA GLN A 412 15.62 -15.19 14.50
C GLN A 412 14.88 -16.15 13.55
N PRO A 413 15.46 -17.31 13.20
CA PRO A 413 14.94 -18.19 12.16
C PRO A 413 13.53 -18.72 12.44
N ARG A 414 13.14 -18.81 13.72
CA ARG A 414 11.81 -19.27 14.14
C ARG A 414 10.77 -18.15 14.25
N LYS A 415 11.18 -16.88 14.29
CA LYS A 415 10.25 -15.75 14.39
C LYS A 415 9.73 -15.42 12.99
N PRO A 416 8.41 -15.30 12.79
CA PRO A 416 7.87 -14.82 11.52
C PRO A 416 8.38 -13.43 11.17
N SER A 417 8.75 -13.23 9.91
CA SER A 417 9.13 -11.95 9.34
C SER A 417 8.15 -11.58 8.23
N VAL A 418 7.25 -10.65 8.57
CA VAL A 418 6.03 -10.34 7.82
C VAL A 418 6.11 -8.92 7.26
N LEU A 419 5.85 -8.76 5.97
CA LEU A 419 5.76 -7.45 5.34
C LEU A 419 4.55 -6.71 5.89
N MET A 420 4.74 -5.50 6.39
CA MET A 420 3.62 -4.59 6.58
C MET A 420 3.56 -3.61 5.41
N TRP A 421 2.41 -3.57 4.75
CA TRP A 421 2.21 -2.75 3.56
C TRP A 421 0.96 -1.89 3.67
N TRP A 422 0.91 -0.82 2.87
CA TRP A 422 -0.22 0.08 2.78
C TRP A 422 -0.61 0.34 1.33
N HIS A 423 -1.91 0.49 1.05
CA HIS A 423 -2.42 0.73 -0.30
C HIS A 423 -2.27 2.18 -0.76
N ASN A 424 -1.94 3.10 0.15
CA ASN A 424 -1.66 4.50 -0.13
C ASN A 424 -0.20 4.85 0.14
N GLN A 425 0.27 5.94 -0.47
CA GLN A 425 1.59 6.50 -0.25
C GLN A 425 1.56 7.41 0.99
N GLU A 426 2.43 7.15 1.97
CA GLU A 426 2.57 7.96 3.20
C GLU A 426 3.71 8.97 3.03
N TYR A 427 3.36 10.17 2.58
CA TYR A 427 4.35 11.22 2.45
C TYR A 427 4.87 11.71 3.80
N VAL A 428 6.19 11.79 3.93
CA VAL A 428 6.87 12.42 5.07
C VAL A 428 7.50 13.73 4.57
N GLY A 429 7.30 14.84 5.28
CA GLY A 429 8.08 16.08 5.07
C GLY A 429 7.76 16.90 3.81
N GLY A 430 6.52 17.40 3.67
CA GLY A 430 6.21 18.54 2.79
C GLY A 430 5.63 18.22 1.41
N PHE A 431 5.19 16.99 1.15
CA PHE A 431 4.32 16.69 0.01
C PHE A 431 2.86 16.85 0.43
N ASP A 432 2.08 17.58 -0.35
CA ASP A 432 0.69 17.90 -0.02
C ASP A 432 -0.28 16.74 -0.33
N LEU A 433 -1.40 16.71 0.40
CA LEU A 433 -2.55 15.89 0.05
C LEU A 433 -3.17 16.41 -1.25
N GLY A 434 -3.59 15.50 -2.12
CA GLY A 434 -4.31 15.85 -3.34
C GLY A 434 -5.77 16.18 -3.01
N GLU A 435 -6.39 17.04 -3.82
CA GLU A 435 -7.81 17.32 -3.73
C GLU A 435 -8.57 16.43 -4.72
N LYS A 436 -9.50 15.61 -4.24
CA LYS A 436 -10.40 14.82 -5.08
C LYS A 436 -11.80 15.41 -5.03
N TRP A 437 -12.25 15.95 -6.15
CA TRP A 437 -13.64 16.35 -6.32
C TRP A 437 -14.49 15.19 -6.80
N PHE A 438 -15.73 15.12 -6.29
CA PHE A 438 -16.71 14.10 -6.64
C PHE A 438 -18.13 14.66 -6.49
N SER A 439 -19.10 14.08 -7.19
CA SER A 439 -20.51 14.42 -6.99
C SER A 439 -21.07 13.64 -5.81
N GLY A 440 -21.67 14.35 -4.85
CA GLY A 440 -22.46 13.76 -3.76
C GLY A 440 -23.76 13.12 -4.26
N ALA A 441 -24.51 12.50 -3.35
CA ALA A 441 -25.73 11.74 -3.69
C ALA A 441 -26.85 12.59 -4.33
N ASP A 442 -26.91 13.88 -4.05
CA ASP A 442 -27.83 14.87 -4.63
C ASP A 442 -27.23 15.61 -5.84
N GLY A 443 -26.07 15.16 -6.33
CA GLY A 443 -25.36 15.75 -7.46
C GLY A 443 -24.49 16.95 -7.09
N GLN A 444 -24.49 17.42 -5.84
CA GLN A 444 -23.67 18.57 -5.45
C GLN A 444 -22.16 18.25 -5.54
N PRO A 445 -21.32 19.16 -6.03
CA PRO A 445 -19.88 18.97 -6.05
C PRO A 445 -19.29 19.04 -4.64
N LEU A 446 -18.56 18.01 -4.26
CA LEU A 446 -17.87 17.85 -2.99
C LEU A 446 -16.39 17.58 -3.21
N MET A 447 -15.58 17.88 -2.21
CA MET A 447 -14.13 17.65 -2.20
C MET A 447 -13.71 16.91 -0.94
N THR A 448 -12.71 16.04 -1.06
CA THR A 448 -11.95 15.52 0.07
C THR A 448 -10.46 15.61 -0.25
N ARG A 449 -9.65 15.65 0.79
CA ARG A 449 -8.20 15.44 0.65
C ARG A 449 -7.89 13.94 0.58
N ILE A 450 -6.99 13.55 -0.31
CA ILE A 450 -6.57 12.16 -0.53
C ILE A 450 -5.04 12.01 -0.52
N LYS A 451 -4.58 10.80 -0.22
CA LYS A 451 -3.21 10.36 -0.46
C LYS A 451 -3.16 9.61 -1.79
N PRO A 452 -2.06 9.63 -2.55
CA PRO A 452 -1.96 8.82 -3.75
C PRO A 452 -2.06 7.34 -3.40
N MET A 453 -2.68 6.57 -4.29
CA MET A 453 -2.59 5.11 -4.28
C MET A 453 -1.15 4.69 -4.54
N VAL A 454 -0.76 3.58 -3.93
CA VAL A 454 0.40 2.79 -4.38
C VAL A 454 0.12 2.24 -5.76
N PHE A 455 1.12 2.29 -6.65
CA PHE A 455 1.00 1.80 -8.02
C PHE A 455 0.62 0.31 -8.06
N PRO A 456 -0.24 -0.13 -9.01
CA PRO A 456 -0.66 -1.53 -9.11
C PRO A 456 0.51 -2.52 -9.25
N SER A 457 1.57 -2.17 -9.98
CA SER A 457 2.81 -2.97 -10.06
C SER A 457 3.48 -3.12 -8.69
N THR A 458 3.56 -2.04 -7.92
CA THR A 458 4.11 -2.06 -6.56
C THR A 458 3.28 -2.92 -5.61
N MET A 459 1.94 -2.85 -5.68
CA MET A 459 1.04 -3.71 -4.90
C MET A 459 1.26 -5.19 -5.23
N HIS A 460 1.34 -5.54 -6.52
CA HIS A 460 1.63 -6.90 -6.98
C HIS A 460 2.98 -7.40 -6.48
N ASN A 461 4.03 -6.60 -6.64
CA ASN A 461 5.39 -6.99 -6.25
C ASN A 461 5.52 -7.18 -4.74
N ALA A 462 4.97 -6.26 -3.95
CA ALA A 462 4.97 -6.36 -2.50
C ALA A 462 4.31 -7.68 -2.06
N ALA A 463 3.15 -8.01 -2.63
CA ALA A 463 2.47 -9.28 -2.36
C ALA A 463 3.30 -10.50 -2.79
N VAL A 464 3.76 -10.55 -4.05
CA VAL A 464 4.52 -11.71 -4.56
C VAL A 464 5.71 -12.02 -3.66
N TRP A 465 6.55 -11.04 -3.34
CA TRP A 465 7.74 -11.27 -2.55
C TRP A 465 7.44 -11.50 -1.05
N ALA A 466 6.38 -10.89 -0.50
CA ALA A 466 5.95 -11.14 0.87
C ALA A 466 5.46 -12.58 1.07
N PHE A 467 4.66 -13.09 0.14
CA PHE A 467 4.04 -14.41 0.26
C PHE A 467 4.86 -15.54 -0.36
N ALA A 468 5.75 -15.27 -1.31
CA ALA A 468 6.65 -16.30 -1.85
C ALA A 468 7.93 -16.43 -1.01
N PHE A 469 8.67 -15.33 -0.86
CA PHE A 469 10.00 -15.31 -0.26
C PHE A 469 9.97 -15.08 1.25
N CYS A 470 9.22 -14.07 1.72
CA CYS A 470 9.11 -13.76 3.15
C CYS A 470 8.13 -14.71 3.88
N ASP A 471 7.88 -14.50 5.17
CA ASP A 471 6.94 -15.36 5.92
C ASP A 471 5.46 -14.94 5.76
N GLY A 472 5.18 -13.90 4.97
CA GLY A 472 3.83 -13.39 4.79
C GLY A 472 3.73 -11.87 4.70
N GLY A 473 2.49 -11.37 4.65
CA GLY A 473 2.19 -9.94 4.55
C GLY A 473 0.91 -9.51 5.26
N GLU A 474 0.91 -8.28 5.75
CA GLU A 474 -0.23 -7.52 6.25
C GLU A 474 -0.52 -6.34 5.33
N LEU A 475 -1.76 -6.23 4.85
CA LEU A 475 -2.26 -4.99 4.27
C LEU A 475 -2.93 -4.18 5.39
N TRP A 476 -2.14 -3.34 6.06
CA TRP A 476 -2.43 -2.79 7.41
C TRP A 476 -3.68 -1.91 7.46
N SER A 477 -3.74 -0.94 6.57
CA SER A 477 -4.90 -0.10 6.40
C SER A 477 -5.40 -0.37 5.01
N GLU A 478 -6.64 -0.78 4.93
CA GLU A 478 -7.42 -0.96 3.72
C GLU A 478 -8.80 -0.39 4.02
N PRO A 479 -9.60 -0.04 3.01
CA PRO A 479 -10.80 0.75 3.23
C PRO A 479 -11.81 0.02 4.14
N TRP A 480 -11.74 0.31 5.45
CA TRP A 480 -12.67 -0.23 6.45
C TRP A 480 -14.08 0.25 6.12
N GLY A 481 -15.00 -0.69 5.94
CA GLY A 481 -16.43 -0.44 5.77
C GLY A 481 -16.69 0.47 4.59
N ARG A 482 -16.30 0.09 3.36
CA ARG A 482 -16.56 0.93 2.18
C ARG A 482 -17.64 0.43 1.25
N SER A 483 -18.21 1.38 0.52
CA SER A 483 -19.34 1.21 -0.41
C SER A 483 -19.21 2.18 -1.61
N ASP A 484 -19.80 1.83 -2.74
CA ASP A 484 -19.97 2.74 -3.90
C ASP A 484 -21.22 3.65 -3.76
N ASP A 485 -21.99 3.52 -2.68
CA ASP A 485 -23.13 4.40 -2.41
C ASP A 485 -22.68 5.74 -1.80
N LYS A 486 -22.84 6.80 -2.60
CA LYS A 486 -22.48 8.19 -2.30
C LYS A 486 -23.22 8.81 -1.12
N THR A 487 -24.31 8.19 -0.64
CA THR A 487 -25.03 8.66 0.55
C THR A 487 -24.26 8.42 1.84
N TYR A 488 -23.34 7.45 1.85
CA TYR A 488 -22.53 7.09 3.01
C TYR A 488 -21.22 7.87 3.08
N LEU A 489 -21.29 9.18 3.25
CA LEU A 489 -20.11 9.95 3.66
C LEU A 489 -19.89 9.66 5.15
N GLY A 490 -19.13 8.59 5.48
CA GLY A 490 -18.87 8.16 6.86
C GLY A 490 -18.13 9.25 7.65
N GLY A 491 -18.15 9.28 8.98
CA GLY A 491 -17.70 10.49 9.71
C GLY A 491 -16.24 10.60 10.11
N MET A 492 -15.39 9.73 9.59
CA MET A 492 -13.98 10.08 9.38
C MET A 492 -13.75 10.71 8.00
N THR A 493 -14.78 10.85 7.16
CA THR A 493 -14.68 11.54 5.86
C THR A 493 -14.70 13.04 6.09
N GLU A 494 -13.60 13.70 5.74
CA GLU A 494 -13.54 15.15 5.65
C GLU A 494 -13.99 15.59 4.26
N ALA A 495 -15.30 15.53 4.01
CA ALA A 495 -15.91 16.06 2.80
C ALA A 495 -16.26 17.54 2.98
N PHE A 496 -15.95 18.36 1.99
CA PHE A 496 -16.17 19.79 1.96
C PHE A 496 -16.97 20.20 0.70
N ASP A 497 -17.80 21.22 0.81
CA ASP A 497 -18.47 21.81 -0.35
C ASP A 497 -17.54 22.78 -1.11
N THR A 498 -18.03 23.37 -2.21
CA THR A 498 -17.28 24.36 -3.02
C THR A 498 -16.93 25.66 -2.29
N LYS A 499 -17.43 25.86 -1.06
CA LYS A 499 -17.11 26.98 -0.18
C LYS A 499 -16.16 26.57 0.96
N GLY A 500 -15.63 25.35 0.94
CA GLY A 500 -14.75 24.81 1.97
C GLY A 500 -15.46 24.47 3.27
N ARG A 501 -16.80 24.40 3.29
CA ARG A 501 -17.56 24.06 4.49
C ARG A 501 -17.67 22.55 4.61
N LYS A 502 -17.36 22.01 5.79
CA LYS A 502 -17.50 20.58 6.07
C LYS A 502 -18.97 20.16 5.91
N VAL A 503 -19.20 19.12 5.11
CA VAL A 503 -20.53 18.56 4.88
C VAL A 503 -20.85 17.53 5.96
N PRO A 504 -22.06 17.56 6.56
CA PRO A 504 -22.44 16.59 7.58
C PRO A 504 -22.40 15.16 7.04
N THR A 505 -21.75 14.30 7.80
CA THR A 505 -21.64 12.87 7.51
C THR A 505 -22.88 12.16 8.05
N LYS A 506 -23.55 11.35 7.22
CA LYS A 506 -24.71 10.57 7.66
C LYS A 506 -24.25 9.29 8.33
N TYR A 507 -24.59 9.15 9.60
CA TYR A 507 -24.40 7.92 10.37
C TYR A 507 -25.74 7.31 10.73
N GLY A 508 -25.80 5.98 10.64
CA GLY A 508 -26.82 5.18 11.29
C GLY A 508 -26.21 4.31 12.39
N PRO A 509 -26.99 3.88 13.39
CA PRO A 509 -26.53 2.95 14.43
C PRO A 509 -26.10 1.57 13.89
N VAL A 510 -26.39 1.27 12.62
CA VAL A 510 -26.08 -0.02 11.95
C VAL A 510 -25.08 0.14 10.79
N GLN A 511 -24.87 1.35 10.27
CA GLN A 511 -24.03 1.60 9.09
C GLN A 511 -23.04 2.73 9.37
N THR A 512 -21.77 2.35 9.54
CA THR A 512 -20.60 3.24 9.63
C THR A 512 -19.83 3.28 8.31
N SER A 513 -20.47 2.89 7.21
CA SER A 513 -19.80 2.74 5.91
C SER A 513 -19.32 4.09 5.38
N GLN A 514 -18.26 4.09 4.59
CA GLN A 514 -17.70 5.25 3.92
C GLN A 514 -17.70 5.05 2.40
N TYR A 515 -18.20 6.04 1.65
CA TYR A 515 -18.15 6.04 0.20
C TYR A 515 -16.69 5.95 -0.26
N ALA A 516 -16.43 5.10 -1.24
CA ALA A 516 -15.13 4.96 -1.87
C ALA A 516 -14.87 6.16 -2.80
N ILE A 517 -14.45 7.30 -2.24
CA ILE A 517 -14.21 8.53 -3.03
C ILE A 517 -13.03 8.36 -3.99
N GLN A 518 -11.99 7.65 -3.56
CA GLN A 518 -10.84 7.26 -4.37
C GLN A 518 -11.03 5.82 -4.86
N ASN A 519 -10.45 5.49 -6.02
CA ASN A 519 -10.38 4.11 -6.50
C ASN A 519 -9.44 3.29 -5.59
N TYR A 520 -9.81 2.07 -5.25
CA TYR A 520 -9.04 1.14 -4.42
C TYR A 520 -8.69 -0.17 -5.15
N GLN A 521 -8.88 -0.24 -6.47
CA GLN A 521 -8.64 -1.44 -7.28
C GLN A 521 -7.15 -1.78 -7.38
N ASN A 522 -6.24 -0.92 -6.95
CA ASN A 522 -4.83 -1.31 -6.76
C ASN A 522 -4.67 -2.46 -5.74
N ILE A 523 -5.62 -2.64 -4.82
CA ILE A 523 -5.70 -3.79 -3.90
C ILE A 523 -5.93 -5.10 -4.66
N ASP A 524 -6.64 -5.07 -5.80
CA ASP A 524 -6.81 -6.29 -6.62
C ASP A 524 -5.47 -6.83 -7.11
N ARG A 525 -4.46 -5.98 -7.31
CA ARG A 525 -3.11 -6.43 -7.68
C ARG A 525 -2.31 -6.98 -6.51
N TRP A 526 -2.54 -6.53 -5.28
CA TRP A 526 -2.01 -7.21 -4.09
C TRP A 526 -2.57 -8.64 -4.01
N GLU A 527 -3.88 -8.78 -4.22
CA GLU A 527 -4.54 -10.10 -4.25
C GLU A 527 -4.08 -10.95 -5.43
N ALA A 528 -3.84 -10.34 -6.59
CA ALA A 528 -3.34 -11.05 -7.77
C ALA A 528 -1.95 -11.65 -7.52
N GLY A 529 -1.05 -10.91 -6.89
CA GLY A 529 0.26 -11.41 -6.46
C GLY A 529 0.14 -12.57 -5.46
N LYS A 530 -0.76 -12.46 -4.49
CA LYS A 530 -1.06 -13.55 -3.53
C LYS A 530 -1.59 -14.81 -4.20
N TRP A 531 -2.54 -14.64 -5.11
CA TRP A 531 -3.11 -15.74 -5.88
C TRP A 531 -2.03 -16.43 -6.71
N ALA A 532 -1.18 -15.67 -7.42
CA ALA A 532 -0.10 -16.21 -8.24
C ALA A 532 0.87 -17.09 -7.44
N VAL A 533 1.19 -16.69 -6.21
CA VAL A 533 1.99 -17.50 -5.28
C VAL A 533 1.23 -18.74 -4.80
N SER A 534 -0.06 -18.60 -4.49
CA SER A 534 -0.90 -19.70 -3.99
C SER A 534 -1.12 -20.80 -5.01
N MET A 535 -1.12 -20.47 -6.31
CA MET A 535 -1.13 -21.46 -7.40
C MET A 535 0.14 -22.32 -7.46
N ASN A 536 1.19 -21.93 -6.75
CA ASN A 536 2.48 -22.63 -6.68
C ASN A 536 2.80 -23.11 -5.25
N LYS A 537 1.77 -23.32 -4.42
CA LYS A 537 1.91 -23.66 -3.00
C LYS A 537 2.77 -24.90 -2.75
N ASP A 538 2.72 -25.89 -3.64
CA ASP A 538 3.52 -27.12 -3.54
C ASP A 538 5.03 -26.84 -3.56
N ILE A 539 5.46 -25.83 -4.31
CA ILE A 539 6.85 -25.37 -4.33
C ILE A 539 7.14 -24.49 -3.11
N ILE A 540 6.23 -23.58 -2.75
CA ILE A 540 6.41 -22.66 -1.61
C ILE A 540 6.55 -23.43 -0.28
N GLU A 541 5.78 -24.51 -0.11
CA GLU A 541 5.78 -25.37 1.08
C GLU A 541 6.89 -26.41 1.08
N ALA A 542 7.54 -26.66 -0.06
CA ALA A 542 8.64 -27.62 -0.16
C ALA A 542 9.80 -27.27 0.79
N GLN A 543 10.45 -28.30 1.33
CA GLN A 543 11.61 -28.17 2.23
C GLN A 543 12.91 -27.92 1.44
N THR A 544 12.85 -27.00 0.48
CA THR A 544 13.97 -26.52 -0.33
C THR A 544 14.23 -25.05 0.01
N GLU A 545 15.43 -24.55 -0.25
CA GLU A 545 15.76 -23.15 0.05
C GLU A 545 15.42 -22.23 -1.12
N TRP A 546 15.04 -20.99 -0.81
CA TRP A 546 15.08 -19.92 -1.79
C TRP A 546 16.54 -19.55 -2.09
N THR A 547 16.87 -19.38 -3.36
CA THR A 547 18.20 -18.97 -3.80
C THR A 547 18.12 -17.80 -4.75
N PHE A 548 19.04 -16.85 -4.62
CA PHE A 548 19.23 -15.82 -5.64
C PHE A 548 20.10 -16.40 -6.76
N VAL A 549 19.57 -16.41 -7.98
CA VAL A 549 20.15 -17.12 -9.13
C VAL A 549 20.76 -16.17 -10.14
N SER A 550 21.58 -16.71 -11.04
CA SER A 550 22.24 -15.86 -12.05
C SER A 550 21.22 -15.40 -13.08
N SER A 551 21.31 -14.14 -13.47
CA SER A 551 20.46 -13.53 -14.48
C SER A 551 21.24 -12.57 -15.36
N ALA A 552 20.71 -12.29 -16.55
CA ALA A 552 21.24 -11.28 -17.47
C ALA A 552 20.10 -10.71 -18.32
N ARG A 553 20.21 -9.43 -18.69
CA ARG A 553 19.48 -8.90 -19.83
C ARG A 553 20.05 -9.46 -21.13
N GLU A 554 19.32 -9.27 -22.23
CA GLU A 554 19.85 -9.62 -23.54
C GLU A 554 21.17 -8.89 -23.84
N GLY A 555 22.17 -9.62 -24.31
CA GLY A 555 23.51 -9.09 -24.58
C GLY A 555 24.40 -8.85 -23.35
N GLU A 556 23.87 -8.96 -22.13
CA GLU A 556 24.66 -8.79 -20.90
C GLU A 556 25.28 -10.10 -20.40
N ARG A 557 26.26 -9.99 -19.50
CA ARG A 557 26.87 -11.15 -18.82
C ARG A 557 26.00 -11.56 -17.62
N PHE A 558 25.87 -12.87 -17.42
CA PHE A 558 25.22 -13.42 -16.22
C PHE A 558 25.89 -12.94 -14.93
N THR A 559 25.07 -12.56 -13.96
CA THR A 559 25.51 -12.23 -12.61
C THR A 559 26.19 -13.42 -11.92
N GLN A 560 27.24 -13.16 -11.15
CA GLN A 560 28.01 -14.20 -10.45
C GLN A 560 28.16 -13.89 -8.96
N ASN A 561 28.15 -14.93 -8.11
CA ASN A 561 28.37 -14.82 -6.67
C ASN A 561 27.48 -13.73 -6.02
N ASP A 562 28.10 -12.79 -5.29
CA ASP A 562 27.44 -11.67 -4.61
C ASP A 562 26.63 -10.76 -5.55
N GLN A 563 26.87 -10.80 -6.86
CA GLN A 563 26.13 -10.00 -7.83
C GLN A 563 24.65 -10.39 -7.93
N ARG A 564 24.28 -11.56 -7.41
CA ARG A 564 22.90 -12.06 -7.36
C ARG A 564 22.11 -11.48 -6.17
N LEU A 565 22.80 -10.91 -5.18
CA LEU A 565 22.17 -10.46 -3.95
C LEU A 565 21.33 -9.19 -4.16
N PRO A 566 20.25 -8.99 -3.38
CA PRO A 566 19.42 -7.80 -3.46
C PRO A 566 20.21 -6.51 -3.21
N SER A 567 21.23 -6.52 -2.36
CA SER A 567 22.13 -5.37 -2.18
C SER A 567 22.80 -4.97 -3.48
N PHE A 568 23.31 -5.93 -4.25
CA PHE A 568 24.00 -5.66 -5.50
C PHE A 568 23.02 -5.21 -6.60
N SER A 569 21.88 -5.91 -6.71
CA SER A 569 20.80 -5.59 -7.64
C SER A 569 20.32 -4.14 -7.48
N LEU A 570 20.09 -3.67 -6.26
CA LEU A 570 19.70 -2.29 -5.96
C LEU A 570 20.70 -1.26 -6.53
N TYR A 571 21.99 -1.40 -6.22
CA TYR A 571 23.00 -0.39 -6.58
C TYR A 571 23.57 -0.52 -7.99
N LYS A 572 23.55 -1.72 -8.56
CA LYS A 572 24.04 -1.98 -9.93
C LYS A 572 22.93 -2.05 -10.96
N LYS A 573 21.68 -1.89 -10.54
CA LYS A 573 20.52 -1.78 -11.42
C LYS A 573 20.33 -3.02 -12.29
N THR A 574 20.56 -4.19 -11.68
CA THR A 574 20.42 -5.50 -12.34
C THR A 574 19.15 -6.19 -11.85
N PRO A 575 18.51 -7.05 -12.67
CA PRO A 575 17.33 -7.80 -12.25
C PRO A 575 17.54 -8.56 -10.94
N LEU A 576 16.54 -8.55 -10.06
CA LEU A 576 16.50 -9.38 -8.86
C LEU A 576 15.77 -10.68 -9.19
N VAL A 577 16.47 -11.81 -9.10
CA VAL A 577 15.91 -13.12 -9.44
C VAL A 577 16.11 -14.10 -8.31
N ALA A 578 15.00 -14.67 -7.83
CA ALA A 578 14.99 -15.72 -6.82
C ALA A 578 14.31 -16.98 -7.38
N ALA A 579 14.82 -18.15 -7.01
CA ALA A 579 14.23 -19.43 -7.39
C ALA A 579 14.12 -20.38 -6.20
N LYS A 580 13.09 -21.21 -6.21
CA LYS A 580 12.89 -22.31 -5.25
C LYS A 580 12.41 -23.56 -6.00
N MET A 581 12.96 -24.71 -5.62
CA MET A 581 12.67 -26.00 -6.26
C MET A 581 11.47 -26.67 -5.61
N ASN A 582 10.70 -27.44 -6.38
CA ASN A 582 9.77 -28.41 -5.80
C ASN A 582 10.53 -29.51 -5.04
N GLN A 583 9.82 -30.34 -4.27
CA GLN A 583 10.45 -31.40 -3.47
C GLN A 583 11.20 -32.43 -4.32
N ALA A 584 10.69 -32.72 -5.52
CA ALA A 584 11.27 -33.69 -6.47
C ALA A 584 12.45 -33.13 -7.28
N GLN A 585 12.72 -31.82 -7.20
CA GLN A 585 13.68 -31.08 -8.01
C GLN A 585 13.45 -31.19 -9.54
N THR A 586 12.22 -31.46 -9.95
CA THR A 586 11.80 -31.52 -11.37
C THR A 586 11.18 -30.21 -11.86
N GLU A 587 10.80 -29.34 -10.95
CA GLU A 587 10.21 -28.04 -11.25
C GLU A 587 10.79 -26.98 -10.33
N ALA A 588 10.80 -25.74 -10.82
CA ALA A 588 11.20 -24.57 -10.05
C ALA A 588 10.16 -23.46 -10.15
N LEU A 589 9.99 -22.69 -9.08
CA LEU A 589 9.32 -21.41 -9.11
C LEU A 589 10.38 -20.31 -9.17
N ILE A 590 10.32 -19.48 -10.21
CA ILE A 590 11.19 -18.33 -10.42
C ILE A 590 10.39 -17.05 -10.19
N LEU A 591 10.96 -16.13 -9.43
CA LEU A 591 10.51 -14.75 -9.29
C LEU A 591 11.50 -13.85 -10.02
N VAL A 592 11.05 -13.13 -11.04
CA VAL A 592 11.91 -12.19 -11.79
C VAL A 592 11.36 -10.78 -11.61
N TYR A 593 12.14 -9.91 -10.97
CA TYR A 593 11.77 -8.52 -10.72
C TYR A 593 12.83 -7.57 -11.27
N ASP A 594 12.42 -6.63 -12.13
CA ASP A 594 13.30 -5.58 -12.64
C ASP A 594 12.78 -4.19 -12.28
N ALA A 595 13.31 -3.60 -11.20
CA ALA A 595 12.94 -2.26 -10.74
C ALA A 595 13.37 -1.13 -11.69
N TRP A 596 14.18 -1.44 -12.69
CA TRP A 596 14.87 -0.47 -13.57
C TRP A 596 14.39 -0.57 -15.02
N ASN A 597 13.57 -1.56 -15.34
CA ASN A 597 12.86 -1.66 -16.61
C ASN A 597 11.96 -0.44 -16.81
N ASP A 598 11.68 -0.14 -18.07
CA ASP A 598 10.65 0.83 -18.44
C ASP A 598 9.29 0.28 -18.00
N PRO A 599 8.48 1.04 -17.22
CA PRO A 599 7.18 0.57 -16.73
C PRO A 599 6.17 0.24 -17.83
N LEU A 600 6.39 0.69 -19.07
CA LEU A 600 5.50 0.50 -20.21
C LEU A 600 5.99 -0.57 -21.21
N LYS A 601 7.11 -1.26 -20.91
CA LYS A 601 7.76 -2.19 -21.84
C LYS A 601 7.89 -3.60 -21.30
N GLN A 602 7.84 -4.57 -22.20
CA GLN A 602 8.17 -5.95 -21.93
C GLN A 602 9.66 -6.18 -22.21
N GLU A 603 10.35 -6.82 -21.28
CA GLU A 603 11.75 -7.24 -21.44
C GLU A 603 11.86 -8.77 -21.33
N ILE A 604 12.90 -9.36 -21.93
CA ILE A 604 13.30 -10.75 -21.71
C ILE A 604 14.52 -10.77 -20.79
N ILE A 605 14.39 -11.42 -19.63
CA ILE A 605 15.47 -11.67 -18.70
C ILE A 605 15.87 -13.14 -18.78
N LYS A 606 17.15 -13.40 -19.06
CA LYS A 606 17.71 -14.75 -19.07
C LYS A 606 17.98 -15.19 -17.64
N VAL A 607 17.39 -16.30 -17.22
CA VAL A 607 17.57 -16.88 -15.89
C VAL A 607 18.29 -18.20 -16.00
N LYS A 608 19.39 -18.37 -15.26
CA LYS A 608 20.18 -19.61 -15.26
C LYS A 608 19.89 -20.43 -14.00
N LEU A 609 19.33 -21.63 -14.17
CA LEU A 609 19.18 -22.65 -13.13
C LEU A 609 20.01 -23.88 -13.50
N GLY A 610 21.03 -24.19 -12.69
CA GLY A 610 22.02 -25.20 -13.06
C GLY A 610 22.70 -24.85 -14.40
N ASP A 611 22.65 -25.77 -15.35
CA ASP A 611 23.21 -25.57 -16.71
C ASP A 611 22.19 -25.07 -17.73
N GLN A 612 20.91 -24.98 -17.35
CA GLN A 612 19.83 -24.52 -18.23
C GLN A 612 19.63 -23.01 -18.14
N VAL A 613 19.20 -22.41 -19.25
CA VAL A 613 18.87 -20.98 -19.35
C VAL A 613 17.44 -20.84 -19.85
N PHE A 614 16.65 -20.05 -19.14
CA PHE A 614 15.25 -19.77 -19.46
C PHE A 614 15.09 -18.28 -19.80
N ASP A 615 14.50 -18.01 -20.97
CA ASP A 615 14.16 -16.67 -21.40
C ASP A 615 12.81 -16.28 -20.78
N THR A 616 12.86 -15.48 -19.72
CA THR A 616 11.67 -15.13 -18.93
C THR A 616 11.17 -13.74 -19.30
N LYS A 617 9.88 -13.62 -19.66
CA LYS A 617 9.24 -12.33 -19.94
C LYS A 617 8.96 -11.57 -18.65
N VAL A 618 9.30 -10.28 -18.63
CA VAL A 618 9.02 -9.33 -17.56
C VAL A 618 8.22 -8.16 -18.15
N PHE A 619 7.10 -7.81 -17.51
CA PHE A 619 6.17 -6.80 -18.02
C PHE A 619 6.24 -5.54 -17.17
N GLY A 620 6.75 -4.46 -17.74
CA GLY A 620 7.01 -3.24 -17.02
C GLY A 620 7.85 -3.51 -15.77
N ARG A 621 7.34 -3.07 -14.62
CA ARG A 621 7.95 -3.36 -13.32
C ARG A 621 7.20 -4.43 -12.52
N TYR A 622 6.33 -5.22 -13.14
CA TYR A 622 5.68 -6.34 -12.45
C TYR A 622 6.66 -7.50 -12.26
N THR A 623 6.61 -8.14 -11.10
CA THR A 623 7.34 -9.38 -10.83
C THR A 623 6.67 -10.51 -11.58
N SER A 624 7.41 -11.14 -12.48
CA SER A 624 6.97 -12.37 -13.14
C SER A 624 7.08 -13.53 -12.18
N VAL A 625 5.96 -14.20 -11.90
CA VAL A 625 5.89 -15.45 -11.12
C VAL A 625 5.78 -16.59 -12.13
N VAL A 626 6.85 -17.38 -12.23
CA VAL A 626 7.00 -18.36 -13.33
C VAL A 626 7.31 -19.73 -12.78
N ARG A 627 6.44 -20.71 -13.05
CA ARG A 627 6.72 -22.13 -12.80
C ARG A 627 7.43 -22.70 -14.02
N VAL A 628 8.53 -23.41 -13.80
CA VAL A 628 9.40 -23.96 -14.84
C VAL A 628 9.50 -25.47 -14.67
N GLN A 629 9.33 -26.20 -15.76
CA GLN A 629 9.66 -27.64 -15.84
C GLN A 629 11.12 -27.80 -16.31
N LEU A 630 11.91 -28.58 -15.57
CA LEU A 630 13.36 -28.73 -15.75
C LEU A 630 13.76 -29.97 -16.57
#